data_AF-A0A2G9YBY6-F1
#
_entry.id   AF-A0A2G9YBY6-F1
#
_cell.length_a   1.000
_cell.length_b   1.000
_cell.length_c   1.000
_cell.angle_alpha   90.00
_cell.angle_beta   90.00
_cell.angle_gamma   90.00
#
_symmetry.space_group_name_H-M   'P 1'
#
loop_
_entity.id
_entity.type
_entity.pdbx_description
1 polymer ?
#
loop_
_entity_poly.entity_id
_entity_poly.type
_entity_poly.pdbx_seq_one_letter_code
_entity_poly.pdbx_strand_id
1 'polypeptide(L)'
;MEPEKILAVLQKYNQKQVLEHYHQLTPGKKKELIKYISGLDLELTFRVHREFSRQKNSAKPHYDITPASIIRIPQTKREKKLQEEARDLGENLLKKNKVAVLIVAGGQGS
;
A
#
# COMPACT_ATOMS: atom_id res chain seq x y z
N MET A 1 -17.64 9.19 10.82
CA MET A 1 -17.78 10.51 10.17
C MET A 1 -19.27 10.75 9.99
N GLU A 2 -19.79 11.94 10.25
CA GLU A 2 -21.21 12.21 10.05
C GLU A 2 -21.59 12.04 8.55
N PRO A 3 -22.78 11.47 8.23
CA PRO A 3 -23.19 11.23 6.85
C PRO A 3 -23.09 12.46 5.95
N GLU A 4 -23.46 13.62 6.48
CA GLU A 4 -23.43 14.92 5.77
C GLU A 4 -22.03 15.29 5.30
N LYS A 5 -21.01 15.03 6.13
CA LYS A 5 -19.61 15.30 5.79
C LYS A 5 -19.12 14.39 4.66
N ILE A 6 -19.55 13.13 4.64
CA ILE A 6 -19.22 12.19 3.56
C ILE A 6 -19.83 12.69 2.23
N LEU A 7 -21.11 13.08 2.25
CA LEU A 7 -21.79 13.60 1.06
C LEU A 7 -21.13 14.89 0.55
N ALA A 8 -20.73 15.79 1.45
CA ALA A 8 -20.01 17.01 1.11
C ALA A 8 -18.64 16.71 0.46
N VAL A 9 -17.89 15.72 0.95
CA VAL A 9 -16.62 15.30 0.35
C VAL A 9 -16.84 14.72 -1.06
N LEU A 10 -17.84 13.84 -1.23
CA LEU A 10 -18.19 13.29 -2.54
C LEU A 10 -18.56 14.39 -3.54
N GLN A 11 -19.33 15.40 -3.09
CA GLN A 11 -19.69 16.55 -3.91
C GLN A 11 -18.47 17.41 -4.28
N LYS A 12 -17.60 17.73 -3.32
CA LYS A 12 -16.35 18.48 -3.51
C LYS A 12 -15.44 17.83 -4.58
N TYR A 13 -15.44 16.51 -4.66
CA TYR A 13 -14.64 15.74 -5.63
C TYR A 13 -15.43 15.33 -6.88
N ASN A 14 -16.57 15.97 -7.16
CA ASN A 14 -17.39 15.77 -8.35
C ASN A 14 -17.87 14.33 -8.55
N GLN A 15 -18.11 13.57 -7.47
CA GLN A 15 -18.63 12.20 -7.53
C GLN A 15 -20.17 12.19 -7.63
N LYS A 16 -20.72 12.87 -8.63
CA LYS A 16 -22.16 13.09 -8.80
C LYS A 16 -22.94 11.77 -8.95
N GLN A 17 -22.41 10.82 -9.71
CA GLN A 17 -23.04 9.51 -9.92
C GLN A 17 -23.24 8.72 -8.62
N VAL A 18 -22.30 8.85 -7.66
CA VAL A 18 -22.41 8.18 -6.36
C VAL A 18 -23.52 8.82 -5.53
N LEU A 19 -23.61 10.15 -5.55
CA LEU A 19 -24.66 10.90 -4.84
C LEU A 19 -26.05 10.60 -5.41
N GLU A 20 -26.20 10.58 -6.74
CA GLU A 20 -27.47 10.29 -7.41
C GLU A 20 -28.02 8.91 -7.00
N HIS A 21 -27.18 7.87 -7.03
CA HIS A 21 -27.59 6.53 -6.59
C HIS A 21 -27.81 6.46 -5.08
N TYR A 22 -27.01 7.18 -4.27
CA TYR A 22 -27.24 7.24 -2.82
C TYR A 22 -28.66 7.70 -2.49
N HIS A 23 -29.18 8.72 -3.18
CA HIS A 23 -30.52 9.23 -2.91
C HIS A 23 -31.64 8.21 -3.20
N GLN A 24 -31.42 7.31 -4.16
CA GLN A 24 -32.34 6.24 -4.55
C GLN A 24 -32.33 5.04 -3.60
N LEU A 25 -31.34 4.91 -2.72
CA LEU A 25 -31.23 3.80 -1.78
C LEU A 25 -32.31 3.86 -0.68
N THR A 26 -32.74 2.67 -0.23
CA THR A 26 -33.57 2.53 0.97
C THR A 26 -32.81 3.02 2.21
N PRO A 27 -33.51 3.41 3.30
CA PRO A 27 -32.85 3.87 4.52
C PRO A 27 -31.81 2.89 5.09
N GLY A 28 -32.08 1.58 5.00
CA GLY A 28 -31.13 0.54 5.43
C GLY A 28 -29.87 0.53 4.57
N LYS A 29 -30.01 0.60 3.25
CA LYS A 29 -28.87 0.62 2.32
C LYS A 29 -28.05 1.91 2.39
N LYS A 30 -28.69 3.06 2.67
CA LYS A 30 -27.98 4.31 2.98
C LYS A 30 -27.07 4.15 4.20
N LYS A 31 -27.59 3.58 5.30
CA LYS A 31 -26.79 3.32 6.52
C LYS A 31 -25.62 2.37 6.26
N GLU A 32 -25.86 1.30 5.50
CA GLU A 32 -24.82 0.33 5.13
C GLU A 32 -23.68 0.99 4.35
N LEU A 33 -24.02 1.74 3.29
CA LEU A 33 -23.03 2.43 2.46
C LEU A 33 -22.22 3.47 3.28
N ILE A 34 -22.89 4.28 4.10
CA ILE A 34 -22.22 5.26 4.95
C ILE A 34 -21.28 4.57 5.95
N LYS A 35 -21.67 3.42 6.52
CA LYS A 35 -20.81 2.65 7.42
C LYS A 35 -19.53 2.18 6.71
N TYR A 36 -19.64 1.64 5.50
CA TYR A 36 -18.47 1.23 4.72
C TYR A 36 -17.56 2.40 4.38
N ILE A 37 -18.13 3.48 3.84
CA ILE A 37 -17.36 4.67 3.43
C ILE A 37 -16.72 5.36 4.62
N SER A 38 -17.34 5.32 5.81
CA SER A 38 -16.78 5.91 7.02
C SER A 38 -15.43 5.33 7.44
N GLY A 39 -15.08 4.12 6.97
CA GLY A 39 -13.77 3.50 7.19
C GLY A 39 -12.68 3.96 6.23
N LEU A 40 -13.01 4.79 5.23
CA LEU A 40 -12.08 5.26 4.20
C LEU A 40 -11.66 6.70 4.45
N ASP A 41 -10.39 7.00 4.15
CA ASP A 41 -9.94 8.38 3.97
C ASP A 41 -10.22 8.83 2.52
N LEU A 42 -11.43 9.31 2.28
CA LEU A 42 -11.87 9.75 0.96
C LEU A 42 -11.04 10.94 0.42
N GLU A 43 -10.66 11.88 1.28
CA GLU A 43 -9.88 13.05 0.89
C GLU A 43 -8.49 12.63 0.39
N LEU A 44 -7.81 11.72 1.11
CA LEU A 44 -6.56 11.11 0.66
C LEU A 44 -6.75 10.34 -0.64
N THR A 45 -7.78 9.49 -0.71
CA THR A 45 -8.06 8.66 -1.88
C THR A 45 -8.20 9.50 -3.15
N PHE A 46 -9.02 10.55 -3.11
CA PHE A 46 -9.21 11.42 -4.26
C PHE A 46 -8.01 12.32 -4.56
N ARG A 47 -7.24 12.74 -3.53
CA ARG A 47 -5.99 13.49 -3.72
C ARG A 47 -4.96 12.66 -4.48
N VAL A 48 -4.70 11.42 -4.01
CA VAL A 48 -3.78 10.49 -4.67
C VAL A 48 -4.22 10.21 -6.10
N HIS A 49 -5.50 9.91 -6.32
CA HIS A 49 -6.00 9.71 -7.68
C HIS A 49 -5.75 10.92 -8.59
N ARG A 50 -6.03 12.14 -8.10
CA ARG A 50 -5.82 13.37 -8.86
C ARG A 50 -4.35 13.60 -9.21
N GLU A 51 -3.45 13.38 -8.25
CA GLU A 51 -2.01 13.56 -8.43
C GLU A 51 -1.46 12.57 -9.46
N PHE A 52 -1.80 11.29 -9.33
CA PHE A 52 -1.29 10.25 -10.22
C PHE A 52 -1.92 10.27 -11.62
N SER A 53 -3.23 10.51 -11.75
CA SER A 53 -3.90 10.49 -13.05
C SER A 53 -3.67 11.75 -13.90
N ARG A 54 -3.21 12.85 -13.28
CA ARG A 54 -2.90 14.10 -13.99
C ARG A 54 -1.42 14.29 -14.32
N GLN A 55 -0.53 13.48 -13.76
CA GLN A 55 0.87 13.42 -14.19
C GLN A 55 0.97 12.71 -15.55
N LYS A 56 0.62 13.43 -16.62
CA LYS A 56 0.67 12.92 -18.00
C LYS A 56 2.09 12.75 -18.55
N ASN A 57 3.09 13.36 -17.94
CA ASN A 57 4.48 13.29 -18.37
C ASN A 57 5.37 13.62 -17.17
N SER A 58 5.62 12.66 -16.28
CA SER A 58 6.86 12.73 -15.50
C SER A 58 7.98 12.56 -16.52
N ALA A 59 8.68 13.65 -16.85
CA ALA A 59 9.91 13.59 -17.63
C ALA A 59 10.73 12.43 -17.07
N LYS A 60 11.06 11.42 -17.88
CA LYS A 60 11.84 10.27 -17.43
C LYS A 60 13.13 10.84 -16.84
N PRO A 61 13.35 10.76 -15.53
CA PRO A 61 14.59 11.28 -14.99
C PRO A 61 15.70 10.46 -15.63
N HIS A 62 16.75 11.13 -16.08
CA HIS A 62 17.93 10.45 -16.60
C HIS A 62 18.65 9.81 -15.40
N TYR A 63 18.19 8.62 -15.02
CA TYR A 63 18.80 7.84 -13.96
C TYR A 63 20.01 7.11 -14.54
N ASP A 64 21.17 7.27 -13.92
CA ASP A 64 22.31 6.39 -14.15
C ASP A 64 22.04 5.06 -13.44
N ILE A 65 21.55 4.08 -14.20
CA ILE A 65 21.16 2.77 -13.67
C ILE A 65 22.39 1.86 -13.74
N THR A 66 23.07 1.70 -12.61
CA THR A 66 24.20 0.77 -12.45
C THR A 66 23.80 -0.47 -11.66
N PRO A 67 24.46 -1.62 -11.86
CA PRO A 67 24.20 -2.82 -11.05
C PRO A 67 24.38 -2.57 -9.55
N ALA A 68 23.48 -3.13 -8.74
CA ALA A 68 23.62 -3.12 -7.29
C ALA A 68 24.83 -3.98 -6.86
N SER A 69 25.44 -3.62 -5.73
CA SER A 69 26.42 -4.49 -5.08
C SER A 69 25.74 -5.76 -4.56
N ILE A 70 26.33 -6.93 -4.83
CA ILE A 70 25.73 -8.23 -4.48
C ILE A 70 26.63 -9.05 -3.56
N ILE A 71 26.02 -9.79 -2.64
CA ILE A 71 26.64 -10.92 -1.95
C ILE A 71 26.40 -12.15 -2.82
N ARG A 72 27.48 -12.77 -3.30
CA ARG A 72 27.40 -13.93 -4.21
C ARG A 72 27.38 -15.24 -3.43
N ILE A 73 27.07 -16.32 -4.14
CA ILE A 73 27.25 -17.69 -3.62
C ILE A 73 28.75 -17.89 -3.31
N PRO A 74 29.11 -18.33 -2.09
CA PRO A 74 30.51 -18.42 -1.67
C PRO A 74 31.29 -19.47 -2.46
N GLN A 75 32.46 -19.11 -2.98
CA GLN A 75 33.34 -20.00 -3.75
C GLN A 75 34.65 -20.30 -3.01
N THR A 76 35.13 -19.33 -2.23
CA THR A 76 36.37 -19.43 -1.46
C THR A 76 36.11 -19.86 -0.02
N LYS A 77 37.15 -20.37 0.66
CA LYS A 77 37.09 -20.71 2.09
C LYS A 77 36.68 -19.51 2.95
N ARG A 78 37.17 -18.32 2.61
CA ARG A 78 36.84 -17.07 3.32
C ARG A 78 35.36 -16.73 3.20
N GLU A 79 34.78 -16.84 2.01
CA GLU A 79 33.36 -16.55 1.78
C GLU A 79 32.45 -17.58 2.48
N LYS A 80 32.84 -18.86 2.50
CA LYS A 80 32.11 -19.89 3.25
C LYS A 80 32.08 -19.60 4.75
N LYS A 81 33.22 -19.17 5.32
CA LYS A 81 33.28 -18.76 6.73
C LYS A 81 32.33 -17.60 7.03
N LEU A 82 32.28 -16.59 6.16
CA LEU A 82 31.35 -15.45 6.32
C LEU A 82 29.88 -15.89 6.23
N GLN A 83 29.56 -16.87 5.40
CA GLN A 83 28.22 -17.46 5.33
C GLN A 83 27.84 -18.17 6.64
N GLU A 84 28.76 -18.94 7.22
CA GLU A 84 28.56 -19.61 8.51
C GLU A 84 28.35 -18.61 9.65
N GLU A 85 29.21 -17.58 9.73
CA GLU A 85 29.08 -16.50 10.73
C GLU A 85 27.72 -15.77 10.61
N ALA A 86 27.26 -15.50 9.39
CA ALA A 86 25.96 -14.88 9.14
C ALA A 86 24.79 -15.77 9.59
N ARG A 87 24.90 -17.08 9.36
CA ARG A 87 23.90 -18.06 9.80
C ARG A 87 23.82 -18.10 11.33
N ASP A 88 24.95 -18.24 12.00
CA ASP A 88 25.00 -18.33 13.47
C ASP A 88 24.42 -17.06 14.13
N LEU A 89 24.74 -15.89 13.57
CA LEU A 89 24.17 -14.63 14.01
C LEU A 89 22.64 -14.61 13.81
N GLY A 90 22.16 -15.03 12.64
CA GLY A 90 20.73 -15.12 12.35
C GLY A 90 19.99 -16.04 13.32
N GLU A 91 20.52 -17.22 13.59
CA GLU A 91 19.97 -18.18 14.55
C GLU A 91 19.95 -17.61 15.99
N ASN A 92 20.98 -16.86 16.38
CA ASN A 92 21.01 -16.17 17.67
C ASN A 92 19.94 -15.07 17.77
N LEU A 93 19.73 -14.29 16.71
CA LEU A 93 18.69 -13.26 16.67
C LEU A 93 17.28 -13.86 16.73
N LEU A 94 17.07 -15.00 16.06
CA LEU A 94 15.84 -15.79 16.17
C LEU A 94 15.59 -16.22 17.62
N LYS A 95 16.59 -16.82 18.28
CA LYS A 95 16.50 -17.25 19.70
C LYS A 95 16.21 -16.10 20.67
N LYS A 96 16.66 -14.88 20.33
CA LYS A 96 16.47 -13.66 21.14
C LYS A 96 15.15 -12.93 20.84
N ASN A 97 14.25 -13.52 20.05
CA ASN A 97 12.99 -12.89 19.63
C ASN A 97 13.20 -11.53 18.95
N LYS A 98 14.26 -11.40 18.14
CA LYS A 98 14.61 -10.17 17.40
C LYS A 98 14.27 -10.22 15.92
N VAL A 99 13.65 -11.29 15.45
CA VAL A 99 13.30 -11.50 14.05
C VAL A 99 11.79 -11.71 13.93
N ALA A 100 11.17 -11.06 12.96
CA ALA A 100 9.77 -11.23 12.58
C ALA A 100 9.67 -11.44 11.07
N VAL A 101 8.60 -12.11 10.63
CA VAL A 101 8.30 -12.33 9.20
C VAL A 101 7.01 -11.59 8.86
N LEU A 102 7.07 -10.73 7.85
CA LEU A 102 5.89 -10.12 7.24
C LEU A 102 5.60 -10.83 5.91
N ILE A 103 4.49 -11.54 5.85
CA ILE A 103 4.04 -12.20 4.61
C ILE A 103 3.07 -11.26 3.90
N VAL A 104 3.40 -10.85 2.68
CA VAL A 104 2.49 -10.10 1.82
C VAL A 104 1.65 -11.08 1.00
N ALA A 105 0.41 -11.31 1.46
CA ALA A 105 -0.53 -12.27 0.85
C ALA A 105 -1.85 -11.63 0.39
N GLY A 106 -1.87 -10.31 0.13
CA GLY A 106 -3.08 -9.54 -0.20
C GLY A 106 -3.58 -9.65 -1.64
N GLY A 107 -3.27 -10.72 -2.36
CA GLY A 107 -3.77 -10.93 -3.72
C GLY A 107 -5.26 -11.31 -3.73
N GLN A 108 -6.01 -10.86 -4.74
CA GLN A 108 -7.45 -11.14 -4.87
C GLN A 108 -7.78 -12.53 -5.47
N GLY A 109 -6.76 -13.31 -5.88
CA GLY A 109 -6.93 -14.69 -6.36
C GLY A 109 -7.81 -14.85 -7.60
N SER A 110 -7.93 -13.81 -8.43
CA SER A 110 -8.66 -13.81 -9.70
C SER A 110 -7.95 -14.61 -10.80
#